data_AF-A0AAQ4EAV3-F1
#
_entry.id   AF-A0AAQ4EAV3-F1
#
_cell.length_a   1.000
_cell.length_b   1.000
_cell.length_c   1.000
_cell.angle_alpha   90.00
_cell.angle_beta   90.00
_cell.angle_gamma   90.00
#
_symmetry.space_group_name_H-M   'P 1'
#
loop_
_entity.id
_entity.type
_entity.pdbx_description
1 polymer ?
#
loop_
_entity_poly.entity_id
_entity_poly.type
_entity_poly.pdbx_seq_one_letter_code
_entity_poly.pdbx_strand_id
1 'polypeptide(L)'
;MHGVYRFLVAAVAAIAASESPGSCRKPHDARLADEHMGPFFRNNPDAARSCQEDVSCPYKHRINGTSCWGYEVDCSVRDRYSPTKCPEDSAGWASNKQQQEELFFNQGDFGFIRERKKTLSILCRPHVPGASLLECVRHMELCRAKNIRLDFQRLLRMNGPVKYREDILGRGLVGGHCQLDRDSLRLEGDHRSPLQSWFAELEHFEQLPENVADGDGCDVILDRPTVVMKLDAIVNMYHHFCDFLNLYLTLHFNNSLAGDFDVLIWDTVLYRGTFLPMWSAFHQGQLRGLSEFKGKKVCLREALFSFLPRMIFGMYYNLPLVPGCHA
;
A
#
# COMPACT_ATOMS: atom_id res chain seq x y z
N MET A 1 21.23 3.15 -4.88
CA MET A 1 19.93 3.01 -4.17
C MET A 1 19.15 4.33 -4.30
N HIS A 2 18.66 4.71 -5.47
CA HIS A 2 18.30 6.11 -5.73
C HIS A 2 16.95 6.37 -6.46
N GLY A 3 16.15 5.38 -6.88
CA GLY A 3 14.77 5.61 -7.36
C GLY A 3 13.74 5.74 -6.22
N VAL A 4 13.13 4.63 -5.83
CA VAL A 4 12.08 4.55 -4.77
C VAL A 4 12.54 5.13 -3.42
N TYR A 5 13.83 5.01 -3.10
CA TYR A 5 14.42 5.46 -1.83
C TYR A 5 14.62 6.97 -1.73
N ARG A 6 14.75 7.69 -2.85
CA ARG A 6 14.93 9.16 -2.83
C ARG A 6 13.69 9.88 -2.28
N PHE A 7 12.50 9.33 -2.49
CA PHE A 7 11.27 9.87 -1.94
C PHE A 7 11.30 9.99 -0.42
N LEU A 8 11.78 8.94 0.28
CA LEU A 8 11.81 8.93 1.75
C LEU A 8 12.75 10.01 2.30
N VAL A 9 13.87 10.26 1.63
CA VAL A 9 14.82 11.31 2.02
C VAL A 9 14.23 12.70 1.75
N ALA A 10 13.54 12.88 0.63
CA ALA A 10 12.86 14.15 0.30
C ALA A 10 11.67 14.44 1.22
N ALA A 11 10.91 13.40 1.62
CA ALA A 11 9.78 13.53 2.54
C ALA A 11 10.20 14.04 3.92
N VAL A 12 11.40 13.68 4.41
CA VAL A 12 11.97 14.23 5.66
C VAL A 12 12.28 15.72 5.54
N ALA A 13 12.64 16.21 4.34
CA ALA A 13 12.93 17.63 4.10
C ALA A 13 11.66 18.49 3.90
N ALA A 14 10.54 17.88 3.48
CA ALA A 14 9.30 18.59 3.12
C ALA A 14 8.35 18.87 4.31
N ILE A 15 8.69 18.48 5.55
CA ILE A 15 7.83 18.64 6.74
C ILE A 15 7.71 20.13 7.18
N ALA A 16 8.36 21.06 6.49
CA ALA A 16 8.41 22.48 6.87
C ALA A 16 7.25 23.37 6.37
N ALA A 17 6.19 22.83 5.74
CA ALA A 17 5.04 23.62 5.29
C ALA A 17 3.76 23.18 5.99
N SER A 18 3.37 23.90 7.04
CA SER A 18 2.05 23.77 7.67
C SER A 18 0.98 24.37 6.76
N GLU A 19 0.08 23.55 6.22
CA GLU A 19 -1.14 24.04 5.58
C GLU A 19 -2.31 24.08 6.58
N SER A 20 -3.13 25.10 6.44
CA SER A 20 -4.33 25.35 7.23
C SER A 20 -5.37 24.22 7.08
N PRO A 21 -5.98 23.73 8.17
CA PRO A 21 -7.03 22.74 8.10
C PRO A 21 -8.30 23.34 7.47
N GLY A 22 -8.74 22.82 6.33
CA GLY A 22 -10.05 23.16 5.74
C GLY A 22 -10.09 23.49 4.25
N SER A 23 -8.97 23.52 3.53
CA SER A 23 -9.00 23.64 2.06
C SER A 23 -9.21 22.28 1.40
N CYS A 24 -10.24 22.13 0.56
CA CYS A 24 -10.36 20.97 -0.33
C CYS A 24 -9.13 20.96 -1.26
N ARG A 25 -8.20 20.05 -0.99
CA ARG A 25 -6.98 19.95 -1.76
C ARG A 25 -7.29 19.60 -3.21
N LYS A 26 -6.62 20.29 -4.13
CA LYS A 26 -6.79 20.07 -5.56
C LYS A 26 -6.21 18.69 -5.90
N PRO A 27 -6.79 17.93 -6.86
CA PRO A 27 -6.31 16.61 -7.25
C PRO A 27 -4.82 16.51 -7.61
N HIS A 28 -4.19 17.60 -8.01
CA HIS A 28 -2.76 17.66 -8.34
C HIS A 28 -1.81 17.83 -7.15
N ASP A 29 -2.33 18.12 -5.95
CA ASP A 29 -1.51 18.34 -4.75
C ASP A 29 -1.22 17.03 -4.00
N ALA A 30 -0.49 16.13 -4.67
CA ALA A 30 -0.14 14.80 -4.16
C ALA A 30 1.08 14.79 -3.22
N ARG A 31 1.62 15.96 -2.82
CA ARG A 31 2.84 16.09 -1.98
C ARG A 31 4.02 15.23 -2.47
N LEU A 32 4.18 15.13 -3.78
CA LEU A 32 5.31 14.44 -4.38
C LEU A 32 6.46 15.40 -4.68
N ALA A 33 7.67 14.87 -4.76
CA ALA A 33 8.81 15.64 -5.28
C ALA A 33 8.51 16.10 -6.72
N ASP A 34 9.03 17.27 -7.13
CA ASP A 34 8.79 17.83 -8.46
C ASP A 34 9.12 16.84 -9.60
N GLU A 35 10.19 16.07 -9.43
CA GLU A 35 10.63 15.04 -10.38
C GLU A 35 9.64 13.86 -10.53
N HIS A 36 8.82 13.60 -9.51
CA HIS A 36 7.80 12.55 -9.49
C HIS A 36 6.48 13.00 -10.14
N MET A 37 6.27 14.31 -10.30
CA MET A 37 4.99 14.85 -10.78
C MET A 37 4.69 14.48 -12.23
N GLY A 38 5.70 14.35 -13.09
CA GLY A 38 5.51 13.92 -14.49
C GLY A 38 4.91 12.51 -14.59
N PRO A 39 5.59 11.48 -14.09
CA PRO A 39 5.05 10.12 -14.00
C PRO A 39 3.71 10.04 -13.25
N PHE A 40 3.52 10.84 -12.20
CA PHE A 40 2.24 10.92 -11.48
C PHE A 40 1.09 11.41 -12.37
N PHE A 41 1.28 12.53 -13.09
CA PHE A 41 0.27 13.09 -14.00
C PHE A 41 -0.07 12.14 -15.15
N ARG A 42 0.92 11.41 -15.68
CA ARG A 42 0.68 10.38 -16.69
C ARG A 42 -0.33 9.33 -16.22
N ASN A 43 -0.22 8.90 -14.97
CA ASN A 43 -1.14 7.93 -14.37
C ASN A 43 -2.44 8.53 -13.81
N ASN A 44 -2.49 9.85 -13.66
CA ASN A 44 -3.61 10.57 -13.07
C ASN A 44 -4.03 11.74 -13.98
N PRO A 45 -4.68 11.46 -15.13
CA PRO A 45 -5.06 12.50 -16.09
C PRO A 45 -5.95 13.58 -15.48
N ASP A 46 -6.79 13.23 -14.50
CA ASP A 46 -7.67 14.17 -13.82
C ASP A 46 -6.87 15.16 -12.96
N ALA A 47 -5.81 14.67 -12.30
CA ALA A 47 -4.85 15.53 -11.60
C ALA A 47 -4.09 16.43 -12.58
N ALA A 48 -3.68 15.89 -13.74
CA ALA A 48 -3.03 16.67 -14.79
C ALA A 48 -3.92 17.82 -15.29
N ARG A 49 -5.20 17.53 -15.59
CA ARG A 49 -6.18 18.56 -15.99
C ARG A 49 -6.39 19.60 -14.89
N SER A 50 -6.55 19.15 -13.64
CA SER A 50 -6.67 20.06 -12.50
C SER A 50 -5.46 21.00 -12.35
N CYS A 51 -4.23 20.52 -12.56
CA CYS A 51 -3.04 21.38 -12.54
C CYS A 51 -2.98 22.34 -13.73
N GLN A 52 -3.43 21.89 -14.90
CA GLN A 52 -3.45 22.73 -16.11
C GLN A 52 -4.37 23.95 -15.93
N GLU A 53 -5.57 23.71 -15.41
CA GLU A 53 -6.61 24.72 -15.15
C GLU A 53 -6.23 25.66 -14.01
N ASP A 54 -5.54 25.14 -13.00
CA ASP A 54 -5.14 25.94 -11.84
C ASP A 54 -3.97 26.89 -12.17
N VAL A 55 -4.21 28.20 -12.14
CA VAL A 55 -3.18 29.23 -12.38
C VAL A 55 -2.01 29.11 -11.39
N SER A 56 -2.26 28.66 -10.16
CA SER A 56 -1.24 28.53 -9.11
C SER A 56 -0.45 27.22 -9.13
N CYS A 57 -0.80 26.25 -9.99
CA CYS A 57 -0.12 24.95 -9.96
C CYS A 57 1.38 25.10 -10.32
N PRO A 58 2.32 24.71 -9.44
CA PRO A 58 3.75 24.87 -9.69
C PRO A 58 4.30 23.81 -10.66
N TYR A 59 3.52 22.79 -10.99
CA TYR A 59 3.96 21.61 -11.74
C TYR A 59 3.53 21.62 -13.22
N LYS A 60 3.11 22.76 -13.77
CA LYS A 60 2.65 22.86 -15.17
C LYS A 60 3.71 22.40 -16.18
N HIS A 61 4.99 22.62 -15.89
CA HIS A 61 6.11 22.17 -16.73
C HIS A 61 6.30 20.65 -16.73
N ARG A 62 5.69 19.93 -15.79
CA ARG A 62 5.72 18.46 -15.71
C ARG A 62 4.54 17.82 -16.46
N ILE A 63 3.53 18.60 -16.85
CA ILE A 63 2.39 18.13 -17.65
C ILE A 63 2.90 17.74 -19.05
N ASN A 64 2.32 16.69 -19.64
CA ASN A 64 2.65 16.15 -20.98
C ASN A 64 4.07 15.59 -21.13
N GLY A 65 4.79 15.34 -20.02
CA GLY A 65 6.06 14.60 -20.06
C GLY A 65 5.84 13.15 -20.52
N THR A 66 6.82 12.57 -21.23
CA THR A 66 6.78 11.14 -21.59
C THR A 66 7.13 10.22 -20.43
N SER A 67 7.71 10.77 -19.35
CA SER A 67 8.21 9.98 -18.23
C SER A 67 7.11 9.15 -17.53
N CYS A 68 7.46 7.94 -17.14
CA CYS A 68 6.60 6.96 -16.47
C CYS A 68 7.34 6.24 -15.35
N TRP A 69 6.63 5.58 -14.45
CA TRP A 69 7.27 4.83 -13.36
C TRP A 69 7.94 3.56 -13.86
N GLY A 70 7.44 2.96 -14.94
CA GLY A 70 7.96 1.73 -15.53
C GLY A 70 7.16 0.48 -15.21
N TYR A 71 6.13 0.59 -14.36
CA TYR A 71 5.18 -0.49 -14.12
C TYR A 71 3.94 -0.43 -15.04
N GLU A 72 3.76 0.65 -15.79
CA GLU A 72 2.71 0.81 -16.79
C GLU A 72 2.99 -0.07 -18.01
N VAL A 73 1.92 -0.52 -18.68
CA VAL A 73 2.02 -1.44 -19.84
C VAL A 73 2.68 -0.76 -21.05
N ASP A 74 2.47 0.54 -21.20
CA ASP A 74 2.92 1.39 -22.30
C ASP A 74 4.17 2.23 -21.96
N CYS A 75 4.88 1.89 -20.87
CA CYS A 75 6.11 2.58 -20.48
C CYS A 75 7.35 1.96 -21.13
N SER A 76 7.96 2.69 -22.06
CA SER A 76 9.23 2.26 -22.68
C SER A 76 10.39 2.36 -21.68
N VAL A 77 11.46 1.58 -21.89
CA VAL A 77 12.67 1.64 -21.04
C VAL A 77 13.27 3.05 -20.99
N ARG A 78 13.19 3.80 -22.10
CA ARG A 78 13.75 5.15 -22.24
C ARG A 78 12.96 6.21 -21.48
N ASP A 79 11.68 5.95 -21.24
CA ASP A 79 10.77 6.87 -20.55
C ASP A 79 10.69 6.60 -19.04
N ARG A 80 11.32 5.52 -18.55
CA ARG A 80 11.34 5.21 -17.12
C ARG A 80 12.00 6.34 -16.35
N TYR A 81 11.32 6.79 -15.30
CA TYR A 81 11.77 7.82 -14.39
C TYR A 81 13.18 7.53 -13.82
N SER A 82 13.42 6.28 -13.44
CA SER A 82 14.64 5.81 -12.80
C SER A 82 15.40 4.89 -13.75
N PRO A 83 16.38 5.39 -14.52
CA PRO A 83 17.15 4.55 -15.45
C PRO A 83 18.11 3.65 -14.68
N THR A 84 17.91 2.34 -14.80
CA THR A 84 18.79 1.33 -14.21
C THR A 84 20.15 1.33 -14.90
N LYS A 85 21.22 1.25 -14.10
CA LYS A 85 22.61 1.14 -14.55
C LYS A 85 23.31 0.01 -13.79
N CYS A 86 23.89 -0.92 -14.51
CA CYS A 86 24.67 -2.03 -13.95
C CYS A 86 26.11 -2.05 -14.48
N PRO A 87 26.98 -1.13 -14.05
CA PRO A 87 28.37 -1.07 -14.53
C PRO A 87 29.18 -2.33 -14.20
N GLU A 88 28.95 -2.95 -13.05
CA GLU A 88 29.75 -4.09 -12.56
C GLU A 88 29.14 -5.45 -12.94
N ASP A 89 29.95 -6.51 -12.84
CA ASP A 89 29.54 -7.88 -13.18
C ASP A 89 28.34 -8.36 -12.33
N SER A 90 27.50 -9.23 -12.91
CA SER A 90 26.31 -9.76 -12.23
C SER A 90 26.64 -10.79 -11.14
N ALA A 91 27.89 -11.24 -11.04
CA ALA A 91 28.33 -12.31 -10.14
C ALA A 91 27.46 -13.57 -10.27
N GLY A 92 27.03 -13.89 -11.50
CA GLY A 92 26.20 -15.06 -11.80
C GLY A 92 24.69 -14.86 -11.60
N TRP A 93 24.23 -13.66 -11.19
CA TRP A 93 22.79 -13.36 -11.05
C TRP A 93 22.06 -13.23 -12.38
N ALA A 94 22.78 -12.89 -13.45
CA ALA A 94 22.23 -12.69 -14.78
C ALA A 94 23.22 -13.11 -15.86
N SER A 95 22.68 -13.63 -16.97
CA SER A 95 23.46 -14.15 -18.10
C SER A 95 24.09 -13.05 -18.96
N ASN A 96 23.52 -11.84 -18.93
CA ASN A 96 24.01 -10.68 -19.66
C ASN A 96 23.56 -9.36 -18.98
N LYS A 97 24.10 -8.23 -19.45
CA LYS A 97 23.83 -6.90 -18.87
C LYS A 97 22.36 -6.48 -18.95
N GLN A 98 21.69 -6.73 -20.06
CA GLN A 98 20.26 -6.41 -20.20
C GLN A 98 19.43 -7.18 -19.16
N GLN A 99 19.68 -8.48 -18.99
CA GLN A 99 19.01 -9.28 -17.99
C GLN A 99 19.33 -8.80 -16.56
N GLN A 100 20.56 -8.35 -16.30
CA GLN A 100 20.97 -7.81 -15.01
C GLN A 100 20.19 -6.52 -14.67
N GLU A 101 20.07 -5.60 -15.63
CA GLU A 101 19.30 -4.35 -15.49
C GLU A 101 17.80 -4.61 -15.31
N GLU A 102 17.23 -5.52 -16.11
CA GLU A 102 15.83 -5.91 -15.98
C GLU A 102 15.56 -6.60 -14.63
N LEU A 103 16.45 -7.47 -14.17
CA LEU A 103 16.33 -8.13 -12.87
C LEU A 103 16.35 -7.10 -11.74
N PHE A 104 17.29 -6.16 -11.76
CA PHE A 104 17.36 -5.09 -10.77
C PHE A 104 16.09 -4.25 -10.79
N PHE A 105 15.62 -3.82 -11.96
CA PHE A 105 14.41 -3.03 -12.09
C PHE A 105 13.17 -3.76 -11.55
N ASN A 106 13.05 -5.05 -11.84
CA ASN A 106 11.91 -5.89 -11.43
C ASN A 106 11.89 -6.22 -9.94
N GLN A 107 13.05 -6.21 -9.26
CA GLN A 107 13.15 -6.61 -7.85
C GLN A 107 13.39 -5.43 -6.91
N GLY A 108 14.20 -4.45 -7.31
CA GLY A 108 14.69 -3.37 -6.46
C GLY A 108 14.30 -1.96 -6.88
N ASP A 109 13.48 -1.80 -7.92
CA ASP A 109 12.92 -0.51 -8.35
C ASP A 109 11.41 -0.62 -8.64
N PHE A 110 10.81 0.39 -9.29
CA PHE A 110 9.38 0.45 -9.59
C PHE A 110 8.82 -0.76 -10.37
N GLY A 111 9.68 -1.52 -11.06
CA GLY A 111 9.30 -2.79 -11.69
C GLY A 111 8.77 -3.83 -10.70
N PHE A 112 9.16 -3.74 -9.43
CA PHE A 112 8.59 -4.54 -8.34
C PHE A 112 7.06 -4.50 -8.32
N ILE A 113 6.47 -3.30 -8.46
CA ILE A 113 5.01 -3.12 -8.46
C ILE A 113 4.37 -3.87 -9.63
N ARG A 114 5.01 -3.85 -10.80
CA ARG A 114 4.53 -4.58 -11.98
C ARG A 114 4.53 -6.08 -11.73
N GLU A 115 5.61 -6.62 -11.18
CA GLU A 115 5.70 -8.05 -10.89
C GLU A 115 4.65 -8.48 -9.85
N ARG A 116 4.40 -7.67 -8.81
CA ARG A 116 3.32 -7.96 -7.85
C ARG A 116 1.93 -7.87 -8.50
N LYS A 117 1.67 -6.89 -9.36
CA LYS A 117 0.39 -6.74 -10.10
C LYS A 117 0.07 -7.96 -10.97
N LYS A 118 1.07 -8.61 -11.58
CA LYS A 118 0.87 -9.83 -12.38
C LYS A 118 0.33 -11.01 -11.57
N THR A 119 0.53 -11.00 -10.25
CA THR A 119 0.10 -12.08 -9.35
C THR A 119 -1.22 -11.81 -8.65
N LEU A 120 -1.85 -10.66 -8.92
CA LEU A 120 -3.12 -10.30 -8.31
C LEU A 120 -4.23 -11.25 -8.75
N SER A 121 -4.96 -11.82 -7.79
CA SER A 121 -6.08 -12.71 -8.02
C SER A 121 -7.31 -12.28 -7.20
N ILE A 122 -8.50 -12.49 -7.76
CA ILE A 122 -9.76 -12.24 -7.04
C ILE A 122 -10.11 -13.48 -6.23
N LEU A 123 -10.12 -13.34 -4.91
CA LEU A 123 -10.46 -14.42 -3.97
C LEU A 123 -11.95 -14.41 -3.61
N CYS A 124 -12.57 -13.23 -3.54
CA CYS A 124 -14.01 -13.08 -3.35
C CYS A 124 -14.61 -12.14 -4.38
N ARG A 125 -15.44 -12.68 -5.30
CA ARG A 125 -15.97 -11.95 -6.45
C ARG A 125 -17.35 -11.35 -6.15
N PRO A 126 -17.60 -10.07 -6.43
CA PRO A 126 -18.93 -9.48 -6.25
C PRO A 126 -19.94 -10.13 -7.20
N HIS A 127 -21.13 -10.45 -6.69
CA HIS A 127 -22.24 -11.00 -7.48
C HIS A 127 -23.16 -9.92 -8.06
N VAL A 128 -23.25 -8.77 -7.39
CA VAL A 128 -24.09 -7.63 -7.78
C VAL A 128 -23.31 -6.33 -7.58
N PRO A 129 -23.67 -5.23 -8.27
CA PRO A 129 -23.09 -3.92 -8.00
C PRO A 129 -23.22 -3.55 -6.51
N GLY A 130 -22.14 -3.03 -5.93
CA GLY A 130 -22.09 -2.70 -4.50
C GLY A 130 -21.78 -3.87 -3.56
N ALA A 131 -21.77 -5.12 -4.05
CA ALA A 131 -21.36 -6.28 -3.26
C ALA A 131 -19.86 -6.23 -2.88
N SER A 132 -19.44 -7.16 -2.02
CA SER A 132 -18.07 -7.18 -1.51
C SER A 132 -17.06 -7.67 -2.55
N LEU A 133 -15.82 -7.24 -2.40
CA LEU A 133 -14.66 -7.72 -3.17
C LEU A 133 -13.54 -8.06 -2.20
N LEU A 134 -12.82 -9.14 -2.49
CA LEU A 134 -11.48 -9.38 -1.95
C LEU A 134 -10.58 -9.85 -3.09
N GLU A 135 -9.50 -9.14 -3.32
CA GLU A 135 -8.44 -9.54 -4.24
C GLU A 135 -7.08 -9.30 -3.59
N CYS A 136 -6.13 -10.20 -3.85
CA CYS A 136 -4.83 -10.18 -3.18
C CYS A 136 -3.71 -10.48 -4.16
N VAL A 137 -2.56 -9.87 -3.92
CA VAL A 137 -1.27 -10.33 -4.47
C VAL A 137 -0.95 -11.69 -3.86
N ARG A 138 -0.22 -12.53 -4.59
CA ARG A 138 0.19 -13.87 -4.12
C ARG A 138 0.79 -13.81 -2.70
N HIS A 139 0.50 -14.83 -1.91
CA HIS A 139 0.80 -14.96 -0.49
C HIS A 139 0.12 -13.91 0.40
N MET A 140 -0.91 -13.22 -0.09
CA MET A 140 -1.58 -12.10 0.59
C MET A 140 -0.62 -11.03 1.12
N GLU A 141 0.43 -10.73 0.35
CA GLU A 141 1.37 -9.66 0.68
C GLU A 141 0.72 -8.28 0.69
N LEU A 142 -0.31 -8.10 -0.14
CA LEU A 142 -1.18 -6.92 -0.23
C LEU A 142 -2.57 -7.39 -0.69
N CYS A 143 -3.61 -6.81 -0.11
CA CYS A 143 -5.00 -7.09 -0.52
C CYS A 143 -5.80 -5.80 -0.70
N ARG A 144 -6.68 -5.80 -1.70
CA ARG A 144 -7.73 -4.79 -1.89
C ARG A 144 -9.07 -5.41 -1.56
N ALA A 145 -9.86 -4.70 -0.77
CA ALA A 145 -11.18 -5.14 -0.38
C ALA A 145 -12.20 -4.02 -0.49
N LYS A 146 -13.44 -4.38 -0.82
CA LYS A 146 -14.58 -3.48 -0.85
C LYS A 146 -15.73 -4.05 -0.02
N ASN A 147 -16.38 -3.17 0.74
CA ASN A 147 -17.55 -3.47 1.57
C ASN A 147 -17.35 -4.75 2.39
N ILE A 148 -16.31 -4.79 3.22
CA ILE A 148 -16.02 -5.94 4.10
C ILE A 148 -16.32 -5.62 5.55
N ARG A 149 -16.64 -6.66 6.34
CA ARG A 149 -16.85 -6.55 7.80
C ARG A 149 -15.70 -7.22 8.53
N LEU A 150 -15.13 -6.52 9.51
CA LEU A 150 -14.15 -7.00 10.47
C LEU A 150 -14.75 -6.94 11.88
N ASP A 151 -14.79 -8.06 12.58
CA ASP A 151 -15.31 -8.16 13.95
C ASP A 151 -14.15 -8.27 14.94
N PHE A 152 -13.97 -7.22 15.72
CA PHE A 152 -12.88 -7.10 16.70
C PHE A 152 -13.30 -7.56 18.11
N GLN A 153 -14.30 -8.44 18.24
CA GLN A 153 -14.72 -9.00 19.53
C GLN A 153 -13.56 -9.68 20.28
N ARG A 154 -12.64 -10.35 19.58
CA ARG A 154 -11.49 -11.02 20.21
C ARG A 154 -10.56 -10.06 20.94
N LEU A 155 -10.45 -8.80 20.49
CA LEU A 155 -9.60 -7.80 21.13
C LEU A 155 -10.03 -7.52 22.58
N LEU A 156 -11.29 -7.77 22.96
CA LEU A 156 -11.78 -7.67 24.35
C LEU A 156 -10.97 -8.54 25.32
N ARG A 157 -10.49 -9.70 24.85
CA ARG A 157 -9.78 -10.70 25.66
C ARG A 157 -8.26 -10.62 25.49
N MET A 158 -7.78 -9.77 24.59
CA MET A 158 -6.35 -9.57 24.37
C MET A 158 -5.82 -8.44 25.24
N ASN A 159 -4.69 -8.70 25.90
CA ASN A 159 -3.98 -7.75 26.76
C ASN A 159 -2.68 -7.33 26.07
N GLY A 160 -2.34 -6.04 26.15
CA GLY A 160 -1.10 -5.49 25.59
C GLY A 160 -1.14 -5.26 24.07
N PRO A 161 0.04 -4.98 23.47
CA PRO A 161 0.19 -4.79 22.03
C PRO A 161 -0.10 -6.08 21.27
N VAL A 162 -0.76 -5.96 20.12
CA VAL A 162 -1.17 -7.10 19.29
C VAL A 162 -0.47 -7.16 17.94
N LYS A 163 0.49 -6.26 17.69
CA LYS A 163 1.19 -6.13 16.40
C LYS A 163 1.69 -7.44 15.76
N TYR A 164 2.20 -8.38 16.57
CA TYR A 164 2.74 -9.66 16.08
C TYR A 164 1.78 -10.83 16.26
N ARG A 165 0.51 -10.56 16.59
CA ARG A 165 -0.53 -11.58 16.67
C ARG A 165 -0.98 -11.95 15.26
N GLU A 166 -1.46 -13.19 15.15
CA GLU A 166 -1.95 -13.82 13.92
C GLU A 166 -3.36 -14.40 14.13
N ASP A 167 -4.03 -13.99 15.21
CA ASP A 167 -5.30 -14.54 15.67
C ASP A 167 -6.30 -13.45 16.08
N ILE A 168 -6.07 -12.21 15.65
CA ILE A 168 -6.95 -11.06 15.92
C ILE A 168 -8.31 -11.32 15.29
N LEU A 169 -8.31 -11.74 14.02
CA LEU A 169 -9.50 -12.21 13.32
C LEU A 169 -9.54 -13.74 13.31
N GLY A 170 -10.75 -14.28 13.30
CA GLY A 170 -11.06 -15.70 13.46
C GLY A 170 -12.22 -16.11 12.56
N ARG A 171 -12.62 -17.39 12.63
CA ARG A 171 -13.85 -17.87 12.00
C ARG A 171 -15.05 -17.01 12.42
N GLY A 172 -15.88 -16.64 11.44
CA GLY A 172 -17.03 -15.75 11.63
C GLY A 172 -16.71 -14.27 11.89
N LEU A 173 -15.43 -13.88 11.97
CA LEU A 173 -15.04 -12.50 12.32
C LEU A 173 -14.60 -11.65 11.13
N VAL A 174 -14.53 -12.23 9.94
CA VAL A 174 -14.17 -11.50 8.73
C VAL A 174 -14.94 -12.05 7.53
N GLY A 175 -15.50 -11.15 6.72
CA GLY A 175 -16.24 -11.59 5.55
C GLY A 175 -16.86 -10.45 4.74
N GLY A 176 -17.55 -10.85 3.68
CA GLY A 176 -18.27 -9.97 2.78
C GLY A 176 -19.32 -10.70 1.96
N HIS A 177 -20.23 -9.94 1.36
CA HIS A 177 -21.26 -10.43 0.46
C HIS A 177 -20.68 -10.67 -0.94
N CYS A 178 -20.12 -11.84 -1.21
CA CYS A 178 -19.45 -12.16 -2.47
C CYS A 178 -19.28 -13.67 -2.68
N GLN A 179 -18.90 -14.08 -3.89
CA GLN A 179 -18.54 -15.46 -4.20
C GLN A 179 -17.10 -15.73 -3.74
N LEU A 180 -16.94 -16.46 -2.63
CA LEU A 180 -15.62 -16.81 -2.13
C LEU A 180 -15.08 -18.08 -2.82
N ASP A 181 -13.92 -17.97 -3.44
CA ASP A 181 -13.09 -19.10 -3.84
C ASP A 181 -12.25 -19.57 -2.64
N ARG A 182 -12.80 -20.55 -1.91
CA ARG A 182 -12.18 -21.08 -0.69
C ARG A 182 -10.89 -21.85 -0.96
N ASP A 183 -10.76 -22.45 -2.13
CA ASP A 183 -9.59 -23.26 -2.45
C ASP A 183 -8.42 -22.37 -2.83
N SER A 184 -8.66 -21.35 -3.68
CA SER A 184 -7.67 -20.30 -3.93
C SER A 184 -7.26 -19.57 -2.65
N LEU A 185 -8.24 -19.23 -1.78
CA LEU A 185 -7.95 -18.60 -0.48
C LEU A 185 -6.92 -19.42 0.32
N ARG A 186 -7.13 -20.74 0.46
CA ARG A 186 -6.26 -21.62 1.25
C ARG A 186 -4.83 -21.72 0.70
N LEU A 187 -4.65 -21.61 -0.61
CA LEU A 187 -3.34 -21.71 -1.26
C LEU A 187 -2.44 -20.49 -1.01
N GLU A 188 -2.98 -19.38 -0.51
CA GLU A 188 -2.20 -18.18 -0.22
C GLU A 188 -1.41 -18.26 1.11
N GLY A 189 -1.53 -19.36 1.86
CA GLY A 189 -0.99 -19.49 3.22
C GLY A 189 0.50 -19.79 3.37
N ASP A 190 1.24 -20.03 2.28
CA ASP A 190 2.63 -20.51 2.35
C ASP A 190 3.60 -19.55 3.07
N HIS A 191 3.33 -18.25 3.07
CA HIS A 191 4.13 -17.23 3.77
C HIS A 191 3.42 -16.67 5.01
N ARG A 192 2.52 -17.43 5.64
CA ARG A 192 1.83 -17.04 6.88
C ARG A 192 2.85 -16.64 7.95
N SER A 193 2.87 -15.36 8.28
CA SER A 193 3.73 -14.77 9.30
C SER A 193 3.24 -13.34 9.59
N PRO A 194 3.36 -12.83 10.82
CA PRO A 194 2.72 -11.57 11.22
C PRO A 194 3.09 -10.39 10.33
N LEU A 195 4.31 -10.34 9.80
CA LEU A 195 4.84 -9.22 9.01
C LEU A 195 5.23 -9.61 7.57
N GLN A 196 4.79 -10.78 7.09
CA GLN A 196 5.06 -11.22 5.71
C GLN A 196 3.79 -11.42 4.90
N SER A 197 2.67 -11.73 5.57
CA SER A 197 1.39 -11.98 4.91
C SER A 197 0.19 -11.50 5.75
N TRP A 198 -0.85 -11.02 5.08
CA TRP A 198 -2.17 -10.78 5.67
C TRP A 198 -2.99 -12.06 5.84
N PHE A 199 -2.49 -13.20 5.36
CA PHE A 199 -3.20 -14.47 5.37
C PHE A 199 -3.71 -14.85 6.74
N ALA A 200 -2.93 -14.69 7.81
CA ALA A 200 -3.40 -15.02 9.17
C ALA A 200 -4.68 -14.26 9.57
N GLU A 201 -4.87 -13.02 9.11
CA GLU A 201 -6.05 -12.21 9.44
C GLU A 201 -7.23 -12.49 8.52
N LEU A 202 -6.98 -13.03 7.31
CA LEU A 202 -7.97 -13.21 6.24
C LEU A 202 -8.23 -14.67 5.89
N GLU A 203 -7.53 -15.65 6.49
CA GLU A 203 -7.66 -17.09 6.23
C GLU A 203 -9.07 -17.62 6.53
N HIS A 204 -9.80 -16.89 7.37
CA HIS A 204 -11.15 -17.19 7.77
C HIS A 204 -12.19 -16.27 7.12
N PHE A 205 -11.87 -15.66 5.99
CA PHE A 205 -12.83 -14.89 5.21
C PHE A 205 -14.05 -15.75 4.87
N GLU A 206 -15.25 -15.23 5.12
CA GLU A 206 -16.50 -15.94 4.91
C GLU A 206 -17.46 -15.13 4.01
N GLN A 207 -18.32 -15.87 3.30
CA GLN A 207 -19.42 -15.27 2.56
C GLN A 207 -20.51 -14.88 3.56
N LEU A 208 -20.88 -13.60 3.58
CA LEU A 208 -21.94 -13.07 4.43
C LEU A 208 -23.26 -12.98 3.66
N PRO A 209 -24.39 -13.33 4.28
CA PRO A 209 -25.69 -13.15 3.65
C PRO A 209 -26.10 -11.68 3.59
N GLU A 210 -25.64 -10.86 4.54
CA GLU A 210 -25.95 -9.44 4.62
C GLU A 210 -25.15 -8.63 3.59
N ASN A 211 -25.79 -7.64 2.97
CA ASN A 211 -25.07 -6.67 2.14
C ASN A 211 -24.38 -5.64 3.03
N VAL A 212 -23.08 -5.83 3.27
CA VAL A 212 -22.24 -4.93 4.08
C VAL A 212 -22.29 -3.48 3.57
N ALA A 213 -22.59 -3.26 2.28
CA ALA A 213 -22.71 -1.92 1.73
C ALA A 213 -23.91 -1.13 2.27
N ASP A 214 -24.92 -1.77 2.84
CA ASP A 214 -26.06 -1.03 3.42
C ASP A 214 -25.80 -0.65 4.88
N GLY A 215 -24.64 -1.05 5.44
CA GLY A 215 -24.30 -0.86 6.86
C GLY A 215 -24.89 -1.95 7.77
N ASP A 216 -25.56 -2.94 7.18
CA ASP A 216 -26.20 -4.02 7.90
C ASP A 216 -25.19 -4.87 8.70
N GLY A 217 -25.46 -5.04 10.00
CA GLY A 217 -24.63 -5.84 10.88
C GLY A 217 -23.30 -5.18 11.27
N CYS A 218 -23.16 -3.86 11.09
CA CYS A 218 -22.00 -3.06 11.45
C CYS A 218 -22.30 -2.15 12.66
N ASP A 219 -21.38 -2.06 13.62
CA ASP A 219 -21.45 -1.06 14.70
C ASP A 219 -20.80 0.27 14.27
N VAL A 220 -19.80 0.18 13.39
CA VAL A 220 -19.06 1.33 12.85
C VAL A 220 -18.86 1.13 11.35
N ILE A 221 -19.04 2.19 10.58
CA ILE A 221 -18.76 2.22 9.15
C ILE A 221 -17.62 3.21 8.90
N LEU A 222 -16.59 2.76 8.20
CA LEU A 222 -15.49 3.59 7.72
C LEU A 222 -15.71 3.87 6.23
N ASP A 223 -16.29 5.04 5.95
CA ASP A 223 -16.66 5.43 4.58
C ASP A 223 -15.48 5.93 3.75
N ARG A 224 -14.47 6.50 4.39
CA ARG A 224 -13.25 6.96 3.74
C ARG A 224 -12.34 5.76 3.43
N PRO A 225 -11.67 5.72 2.26
CA PRO A 225 -10.71 4.67 1.95
C PRO A 225 -9.71 4.52 3.08
N THR A 226 -9.47 3.28 3.52
CA THR A 226 -8.64 2.99 4.69
C THR A 226 -7.47 2.10 4.30
N VAL A 227 -6.25 2.58 4.49
CA VAL A 227 -5.04 1.76 4.38
C VAL A 227 -4.79 1.07 5.71
N VAL A 228 -4.86 -0.26 5.72
CA VAL A 228 -4.62 -1.10 6.89
C VAL A 228 -3.16 -1.49 6.90
N MET A 229 -2.44 -1.21 7.99
CA MET A 229 -0.99 -1.38 8.06
C MET A 229 -0.54 -2.16 9.29
N LYS A 230 0.29 -3.18 9.09
CA LYS A 230 1.13 -3.76 10.15
C LYS A 230 2.51 -3.11 10.10
N LEU A 231 2.91 -2.53 11.21
CA LEU A 231 4.21 -1.87 11.35
C LEU A 231 5.25 -2.83 11.89
N ASP A 232 6.52 -2.59 11.58
CA ASP A 232 7.63 -3.36 12.09
C ASP A 232 7.96 -3.00 13.56
N ALA A 233 9.09 -2.37 13.82
CA ALA A 233 9.46 -1.92 15.15
C ALA A 233 9.60 -0.40 15.17
N ILE A 234 9.10 0.25 16.22
CA ILE A 234 9.17 1.72 16.34
C ILE A 234 10.42 2.18 17.12
N VAL A 235 11.52 1.44 16.97
CA VAL A 235 12.71 1.57 17.84
C VAL A 235 13.84 2.38 17.23
N ASN A 236 13.92 2.49 15.90
CA ASN A 236 14.93 3.30 15.22
C ASN A 236 14.48 3.74 13.82
N MET A 237 15.25 4.64 13.21
CA MET A 237 15.00 5.16 11.87
C MET A 237 14.92 4.07 10.79
N TYR A 238 15.74 3.01 10.90
CA TYR A 238 15.79 1.94 9.91
C TYR A 238 14.44 1.20 9.82
N HIS A 239 13.85 0.84 10.96
CA HIS A 239 12.52 0.22 10.95
C HIS A 239 11.42 1.17 10.45
N HIS A 240 11.45 2.45 10.82
CA HIS A 240 10.48 3.42 10.31
C HIS A 240 10.53 3.58 8.80
N PHE A 241 11.74 3.62 8.22
CA PHE A 241 11.91 3.73 6.78
C PHE A 241 11.35 2.51 6.05
N CYS A 242 11.43 1.32 6.65
CA CYS A 242 10.77 0.14 6.13
C CYS A 242 9.25 0.33 6.05
N ASP A 243 8.62 0.80 7.13
CA ASP A 243 7.16 0.99 7.19
C ASP A 243 6.70 2.00 6.11
N PHE A 244 7.38 3.14 6.02
CA PHE A 244 7.00 4.19 5.06
C PHE A 244 7.34 3.84 3.60
N LEU A 245 8.40 3.05 3.36
CA LEU A 245 8.67 2.53 2.02
C LEU A 245 7.54 1.61 1.56
N ASN A 246 7.11 0.69 2.43
CA ASN A 246 6.03 -0.23 2.12
C ASN A 246 4.68 0.48 1.96
N LEU A 247 4.43 1.55 2.73
CA LEU A 247 3.31 2.45 2.45
C LEU A 247 3.42 3.08 1.06
N TYR A 248 4.58 3.68 0.71
CA TYR A 248 4.76 4.31 -0.59
C TYR A 248 4.52 3.35 -1.76
N LEU A 249 5.05 2.13 -1.67
CA LEU A 249 4.82 1.06 -2.65
C LEU A 249 3.34 0.66 -2.73
N THR A 250 2.66 0.60 -1.57
CA THR A 250 1.23 0.32 -1.49
C THR A 250 0.41 1.40 -2.22
N LEU A 251 0.77 2.67 -2.06
CA LEU A 251 0.10 3.78 -2.75
C LEU A 251 0.34 3.76 -4.26
N HIS A 252 1.55 3.41 -4.71
CA HIS A 252 1.81 3.19 -6.13
C HIS A 252 1.02 2.02 -6.70
N PHE A 253 0.95 0.91 -5.96
CA PHE A 253 0.19 -0.27 -6.38
C PHE A 253 -1.28 0.08 -6.63
N ASN A 254 -1.88 0.83 -5.70
CA ASN A 254 -3.29 1.21 -5.73
C ASN A 254 -3.59 2.51 -6.52
N ASN A 255 -2.56 3.22 -6.98
CA ASN A 255 -2.66 4.56 -7.56
C ASN A 255 -3.38 5.58 -6.64
N SER A 256 -3.01 5.59 -5.35
CA SER A 256 -3.63 6.44 -4.32
C SER A 256 -2.64 7.45 -3.71
N LEU A 257 -1.69 7.94 -4.52
CA LEU A 257 -0.65 8.91 -4.11
C LEU A 257 -1.20 10.28 -3.70
N ALA A 258 -2.43 10.63 -4.06
CA ALA A 258 -3.09 11.88 -3.64
C ALA A 258 -3.30 11.96 -2.11
N GLY A 259 -3.21 10.84 -1.39
CA GLY A 259 -3.23 10.85 0.08
C GLY A 259 -4.61 10.96 0.72
N ASP A 260 -5.69 10.80 -0.05
CA ASP A 260 -7.07 10.94 0.43
C ASP A 260 -7.60 9.65 1.08
N PHE A 261 -6.94 9.23 2.17
CA PHE A 261 -7.30 8.01 2.90
C PHE A 261 -7.00 8.16 4.39
N ASP A 262 -7.66 7.32 5.18
CA ASP A 262 -7.32 7.06 6.58
C ASP A 262 -6.32 5.92 6.70
N VAL A 263 -5.59 5.87 7.81
CA VAL A 263 -4.69 4.76 8.13
C VAL A 263 -5.21 4.05 9.37
N LEU A 264 -5.38 2.73 9.28
CA LEU A 264 -5.65 1.85 10.41
C LEU A 264 -4.38 1.06 10.74
N ILE A 265 -3.71 1.44 11.82
CA ILE A 265 -2.60 0.67 12.36
C ILE A 265 -3.14 -0.59 13.03
N TRP A 266 -2.65 -1.73 12.59
CA TRP A 266 -3.01 -3.06 13.07
C TRP A 266 -2.33 -3.41 14.41
N ASP A 267 -2.51 -2.52 15.38
CA ASP A 267 -2.07 -2.67 16.76
C ASP A 267 -3.03 -1.94 17.69
N THR A 268 -3.11 -2.37 18.95
CA THR A 268 -3.88 -1.71 20.01
C THR A 268 -3.10 -0.54 20.65
N VAL A 269 -1.81 -0.43 20.35
CA VAL A 269 -0.99 0.71 20.75
C VAL A 269 -0.95 1.73 19.62
N LEU A 270 -1.42 2.94 19.90
CA LEU A 270 -1.33 4.06 18.96
C LEU A 270 0.13 4.35 18.61
N TYR A 271 0.38 4.62 17.32
CA TYR A 271 1.69 5.02 16.85
C TYR A 271 2.13 6.34 17.52
N ARG A 272 3.35 6.33 18.07
CA ARG A 272 3.99 7.48 18.73
C ARG A 272 5.48 7.44 18.43
N GLY A 273 6.14 8.60 18.47
CA GLY A 273 7.59 8.70 18.29
C GLY A 273 8.00 9.92 17.48
N THR A 274 9.30 10.08 17.28
CA THR A 274 9.91 11.19 16.53
C THR A 274 9.52 11.20 15.05
N PHE A 275 9.11 10.05 14.50
CA PHE A 275 8.67 9.91 13.12
C PHE A 275 7.16 10.10 12.92
N LEU A 276 6.38 10.41 13.98
CA LEU A 276 4.95 10.70 13.85
C LEU A 276 4.64 11.79 12.80
N PRO A 277 5.41 12.89 12.68
CA PRO A 277 5.18 13.88 11.63
C PRO A 277 5.31 13.34 10.19
N MET A 278 6.04 12.24 9.97
CA MET A 278 6.25 11.70 8.63
C MET A 278 4.96 11.18 7.98
N TRP A 279 3.98 10.77 8.78
CA TRP A 279 2.67 10.34 8.30
C TRP A 279 1.96 11.42 7.46
N SER A 280 2.14 12.70 7.80
CA SER A 280 1.54 13.80 7.05
C SER A 280 2.15 14.00 5.66
N ALA A 281 3.25 13.33 5.31
CA ALA A 281 3.73 13.31 3.93
C ALA A 281 2.86 12.42 3.03
N PHE A 282 2.26 11.37 3.59
CA PHE A 282 1.59 10.32 2.82
C PHE A 282 0.07 10.46 2.77
N HIS A 283 -0.55 10.92 3.86
CA HIS A 283 -2.01 10.91 3.98
C HIS A 283 -2.57 12.19 4.61
N GLN A 284 -3.87 12.41 4.43
CA GLN A 284 -4.61 13.56 4.97
C GLN A 284 -5.71 13.13 5.94
N GLY A 285 -6.00 11.83 6.00
CA GLY A 285 -6.98 11.28 6.92
C GLY A 285 -6.47 11.08 8.33
N GLN A 286 -7.23 10.32 9.11
CA GLN A 286 -6.95 9.98 10.48
C GLN A 286 -5.96 8.81 10.57
N LEU A 287 -5.04 8.90 11.53
CA LEU A 287 -4.21 7.78 11.96
C LEU A 287 -4.89 7.11 13.16
N ARG A 288 -5.48 5.94 12.94
CA ARG A 288 -6.26 5.18 13.92
C ARG A 288 -5.55 3.90 14.33
N GLY A 289 -5.97 3.31 15.44
CA GLY A 289 -5.47 2.02 15.94
C GLY A 289 -6.61 1.10 16.34
N LEU A 290 -6.34 -0.19 16.45
CA LEU A 290 -7.35 -1.22 16.77
C LEU A 290 -8.01 -1.01 18.14
N SER A 291 -7.39 -0.25 19.05
CA SER A 291 -7.98 0.10 20.34
C SER A 291 -9.33 0.84 20.22
N GLU A 292 -9.53 1.64 19.16
CA GLU A 292 -10.76 2.39 18.91
C GLU A 292 -11.96 1.48 18.57
N PHE A 293 -11.66 0.31 18.02
CA PHE A 293 -12.63 -0.64 17.49
C PHE A 293 -12.78 -1.90 18.34
N LYS A 294 -12.13 -1.94 19.50
CA LYS A 294 -12.17 -3.08 20.42
C LYS A 294 -13.61 -3.46 20.75
N GLY A 295 -14.00 -4.70 20.42
CA GLY A 295 -15.34 -5.22 20.66
C GLY A 295 -16.41 -4.85 19.62
N LYS A 296 -16.05 -4.19 18.51
CA LYS A 296 -17.00 -3.69 17.51
C LYS A 296 -16.88 -4.46 16.19
N LYS A 297 -18.00 -4.55 15.47
CA LYS A 297 -18.07 -4.92 14.05
C LYS A 297 -17.86 -3.67 13.20
N VAL A 298 -16.72 -3.60 12.52
CA VAL A 298 -16.34 -2.48 11.68
C VAL A 298 -16.49 -2.86 10.22
N CYS A 299 -17.24 -2.06 9.48
CA CYS A 299 -17.40 -2.22 8.05
C CYS A 299 -16.57 -1.19 7.31
N LEU A 300 -15.76 -1.65 6.36
CA LEU A 300 -14.90 -0.79 5.55
C LEU A 300 -15.46 -0.75 4.13
N ARG A 301 -15.76 0.45 3.65
CA ARG A 301 -16.19 0.66 2.25
C ARG A 301 -15.08 0.26 1.29
N GLU A 302 -13.89 0.75 1.56
CA GLU A 302 -12.68 0.42 0.82
C GLU A 302 -11.53 0.22 1.80
N ALA A 303 -10.89 -0.93 1.71
CA ALA A 303 -9.73 -1.30 2.52
C ALA A 303 -8.57 -1.72 1.63
N LEU A 304 -7.39 -1.16 1.90
CA LEU A 304 -6.13 -1.54 1.29
C LEU A 304 -5.21 -2.08 2.37
N PHE A 305 -5.10 -3.39 2.45
CA PHE A 305 -4.14 -4.07 3.31
C PHE A 305 -2.75 -3.93 2.70
N SER A 306 -1.89 -3.13 3.33
CA SER A 306 -0.63 -2.66 2.72
C SER A 306 0.37 -3.78 2.46
N PHE A 307 1.37 -3.52 1.61
CA PHE A 307 2.60 -4.32 1.65
C PHE A 307 3.19 -4.34 3.06
N LEU A 308 3.87 -5.44 3.38
CA LEU A 308 4.33 -5.75 4.74
C LEU A 308 5.85 -5.61 4.86
N PRO A 309 6.36 -5.22 6.05
CA PRO A 309 7.76 -4.83 6.18
C PRO A 309 8.77 -5.97 6.00
N ARG A 310 8.36 -7.24 6.19
CA ARG A 310 9.27 -8.39 6.19
C ARG A 310 8.95 -9.44 5.13
N MET A 311 8.19 -9.10 4.09
CA MET A 311 7.87 -10.02 2.98
C MET A 311 9.14 -10.71 2.44
N ILE A 312 9.02 -11.98 2.08
CA ILE A 312 10.10 -12.69 1.37
C ILE A 312 10.25 -12.06 -0.02
N PHE A 313 11.48 -11.72 -0.38
CA PHE A 313 11.77 -10.92 -1.57
C PHE A 313 10.97 -9.59 -1.62
N GLY A 314 10.72 -9.00 -0.45
CA GLY A 314 10.09 -7.70 -0.30
C GLY A 314 11.03 -6.54 -0.63
N MET A 315 10.59 -5.33 -0.31
CA MET A 315 11.40 -4.12 -0.44
C MET A 315 11.93 -3.72 0.95
N TYR A 316 13.17 -3.23 1.02
CA TYR A 316 13.93 -2.90 2.24
C TYR A 316 14.64 -4.09 2.93
N TYR A 317 13.96 -4.86 3.78
CA TYR A 317 14.59 -5.87 4.64
C TYR A 317 15.14 -7.07 3.87
N ASN A 318 14.28 -7.67 3.07
CA ASN A 318 14.56 -8.92 2.36
C ASN A 318 14.67 -8.67 0.85
N LEU A 319 15.14 -7.48 0.47
CA LEU A 319 15.33 -7.12 -0.93
C LEU A 319 16.51 -7.90 -1.52
N PRO A 320 16.29 -8.78 -2.52
CA PRO A 320 17.39 -9.38 -3.26
C PRO A 320 18.05 -8.30 -4.14
N LEU A 321 19.08 -7.64 -3.61
CA LEU A 321 19.77 -6.58 -4.33
C LEU A 321 20.71 -7.18 -5.37
N VAL A 322 20.42 -6.95 -6.66
CA VAL A 322 21.26 -7.39 -7.77
C VAL A 322 22.62 -6.70 -7.68
N PRO A 323 23.74 -7.45 -7.60
CA PRO A 323 25.08 -6.89 -7.49
C PRO A 323 25.41 -5.95 -8.65
N GLY A 324 26.17 -4.90 -8.35
CA GLY A 324 26.71 -4.02 -9.38
C GLY A 324 25.72 -3.05 -10.02
N CYS A 325 24.47 -3.02 -9.54
CA CYS A 325 23.40 -2.21 -10.10
C CYS A 325 22.95 -1.08 -9.20
N HIS A 326 22.52 0.02 -9.83
CA HIS A 326 21.84 1.12 -9.18
C HIS A 326 20.88 1.79 -10.15
N ALA A 327 19.92 2.52 -9.60
CA ALA A 327 19.12 3.52 -10.27
C ALA A 327 19.05 4.70 -9.32
#